data_AF-A0A6V7ISX8-F1
#
_entry.id   AF-A0A6V7ISX8-F1
#
_cell.length_a   1.000
_cell.length_b   1.000
_cell.length_c   1.000
_cell.angle_alpha   90.00
_cell.angle_beta   90.00
_cell.angle_gamma   90.00
#
_symmetry.space_group_name_H-M   'P 1'
#
loop_
_entity.id
_entity.type
_entity.pdbx_description
1 polymer ?
#
loop_
_entity_poly.entity_id
_entity_poly.type
_entity_poly.pdbx_seq_one_letter_code
_entity_poly.pdbx_strand_id
1 'polypeptide(L)'
;IYVENINLRLNEDRPPNNITSPGPVPIDLAIGKLQIIRDKEGIFHIEPYHNEKRNASASLANGIGRCSISSESDLELNSLRQTAKQLKGDNEELKRRLAALEKLSEENSRLRRSHQELEILKSSLNAAQDYISELHKEKQALQDTAAMLQKQLSKANESANTSRPSWSIKR
;
A
#
# COMPACT_ATOMS: atom_id res chain seq x y z
N ILE A 1 -27.77 -41.20 39.51
CA ILE A 1 -28.56 -40.27 40.37
C ILE A 1 -28.96 -39.11 39.49
N TYR A 2 -30.19 -38.63 39.58
CA TYR A 2 -30.66 -37.46 38.81
C TYR A 2 -30.95 -36.33 39.79
N VAL A 3 -30.45 -35.15 39.45
CA VAL A 3 -30.70 -33.94 40.24
C VAL A 3 -31.36 -32.93 39.31
N GLU A 4 -32.47 -32.35 39.75
CA GLU A 4 -33.28 -31.42 38.97
C GLU A 4 -33.42 -30.09 39.71
N ASN A 5 -33.58 -29.00 38.96
CA ASN A 5 -33.85 -27.65 39.47
C ASN A 5 -32.81 -27.11 40.47
N ILE A 6 -31.53 -27.14 40.08
CA ILE A 6 -30.43 -26.61 40.89
C ILE A 6 -30.20 -25.15 40.52
N ASN A 7 -30.10 -24.28 41.52
CA ASN A 7 -29.63 -22.90 41.33
C ASN A 7 -28.25 -22.76 41.97
N LEU A 8 -27.26 -22.35 41.17
CA LEU A 8 -25.88 -22.16 41.57
C LEU A 8 -25.49 -20.70 41.36
N ARG A 9 -25.05 -20.01 42.41
CA ARG A 9 -24.56 -18.63 42.31
C ARG A 9 -23.03 -18.63 42.42
N LEU A 10 -22.35 -18.23 41.34
CA LEU A 10 -20.90 -18.05 41.30
C LEU A 10 -20.58 -16.58 41.61
N ASN A 11 -19.97 -16.34 42.76
CA ASN A 11 -19.67 -14.99 43.21
C ASN A 11 -18.33 -14.44 42.67
N GLU A 12 -17.44 -15.30 42.18
CA GLU A 12 -16.05 -14.93 41.86
C GLU A 12 -15.52 -15.59 40.57
N ASP A 13 -16.24 -15.46 39.46
CA ASP A 13 -15.69 -15.83 38.15
C ASP A 13 -14.71 -14.76 37.67
N ARG A 14 -13.42 -14.92 38.00
CA ARG A 14 -12.34 -14.04 37.52
C ARG A 14 -11.68 -14.68 36.29
N PRO A 15 -11.84 -14.13 35.07
CA PRO A 15 -10.90 -14.43 34.00
C PRO A 15 -9.49 -13.97 34.39
N PRO A 16 -8.42 -14.65 33.91
CA PRO A 16 -7.05 -14.43 34.40
C PRO A 16 -6.61 -12.97 34.35
N ASN A 17 -5.90 -12.55 35.41
CA ASN A 17 -5.52 -11.19 35.76
C ASN A 17 -5.07 -10.32 34.57
N ASN A 18 -5.96 -9.45 34.09
CA ASN A 18 -5.61 -8.26 33.34
C ASN A 18 -6.14 -7.03 34.08
N ILE A 19 -5.27 -6.04 34.29
CA ILE A 19 -5.48 -4.83 35.11
C ILE A 19 -6.55 -3.87 34.56
N THR A 20 -7.22 -4.20 33.46
CA THR A 20 -8.27 -3.38 32.82
C THR A 20 -9.62 -4.08 32.72
N SER A 21 -9.79 -5.25 33.34
CA SER A 21 -11.04 -6.02 33.28
C SER A 21 -12.12 -5.42 34.20
N PRO A 22 -13.40 -5.42 33.79
CA PRO A 22 -14.51 -5.01 34.65
C PRO A 22 -14.56 -5.88 35.92
N GLY A 23 -15.03 -5.31 37.04
CA GLY A 23 -15.08 -5.98 38.35
C GLY A 23 -15.91 -7.28 38.37
N PRO A 24 -15.86 -8.05 39.47
CA PRO A 24 -16.50 -9.36 39.56
C PRO A 24 -18.01 -9.27 39.25
N VAL A 25 -18.44 -10.01 38.23
CA VAL A 25 -19.86 -10.11 37.85
C VAL A 25 -20.39 -11.43 38.43
N PRO A 26 -21.38 -11.39 39.35
CA PRO A 26 -21.97 -12.62 39.87
C PRO A 26 -22.73 -13.34 38.75
N ILE A 27 -22.54 -14.66 38.65
CA ILE A 27 -23.21 -15.50 37.65
C ILE A 27 -24.18 -16.44 38.36
N ASP A 28 -25.46 -16.30 38.07
CA ASP A 28 -26.51 -17.21 38.54
C ASP A 28 -26.78 -18.27 37.46
N LEU A 29 -26.43 -19.53 37.75
CA LEU A 29 -26.66 -20.68 36.88
C LEU A 29 -27.90 -21.45 37.34
N ALA A 30 -28.90 -21.54 36.48
CA ALA A 30 -30.05 -22.40 36.65
C ALA A 30 -29.83 -23.72 35.88
N ILE A 31 -29.60 -24.81 36.59
CA ILE A 31 -29.39 -26.14 36.01
C ILE A 31 -30.70 -26.92 36.10
N GLY A 32 -31.31 -27.15 34.94
CA GLY A 32 -32.61 -27.82 34.85
C GLY A 32 -32.57 -29.29 35.28
N LYS A 33 -31.72 -30.12 34.63
CA LYS A 33 -31.57 -31.55 34.95
C LYS A 33 -30.14 -32.02 34.69
N LEU A 34 -29.59 -32.79 35.62
CA LEU A 34 -28.23 -33.27 35.59
C LEU A 34 -28.18 -34.75 35.98
N GLN A 35 -27.36 -35.52 35.27
CA GLN A 35 -27.12 -36.92 35.58
C GLN A 35 -25.77 -37.06 36.27
N ILE A 36 -25.77 -37.71 37.43
CA ILE A 36 -24.56 -38.02 38.20
C ILE A 36 -24.39 -39.53 38.20
N ILE A 37 -23.26 -39.99 37.66
CA ILE A 37 -22.88 -41.40 37.55
C ILE A 37 -21.59 -41.60 38.34
N ARG A 38 -21.56 -42.60 39.22
CA ARG A 38 -20.32 -43.01 39.88
C ARG A 38 -19.72 -44.16 39.09
N ASP A 39 -18.48 -44.01 38.66
CA ASP A 39 -17.75 -45.08 37.99
C ASP A 39 -17.27 -46.16 38.97
N LYS A 40 -16.63 -47.21 38.44
CA LYS A 40 -16.15 -48.34 39.25
C LYS A 40 -14.94 -47.96 40.10
N GLU A 41 -14.28 -46.87 39.73
CA GLU A 41 -13.12 -46.23 40.34
C GLU A 41 -13.54 -45.27 41.47
N GLY A 42 -14.84 -45.00 41.60
CA GLY A 42 -15.44 -44.23 42.67
C GLY A 42 -15.57 -42.73 42.39
N ILE A 43 -15.24 -42.27 41.18
CA ILE A 43 -15.32 -40.88 40.71
C ILE A 43 -16.74 -40.58 40.23
N PHE A 44 -17.22 -39.37 40.56
CA PHE A 44 -18.53 -38.89 40.12
C PHE A 44 -18.41 -38.11 38.81
N HIS A 45 -19.01 -38.64 37.75
CA HIS A 45 -19.16 -37.97 36.46
C HIS A 45 -20.49 -37.23 36.43
N ILE A 46 -20.41 -35.95 36.07
CA ILE A 46 -21.55 -35.04 36.02
C ILE A 46 -21.79 -34.70 34.55
N GLU A 47 -22.91 -35.17 34.00
CA GLU A 47 -23.21 -35.04 32.58
C GLU A 47 -24.60 -34.40 32.35
N PRO A 48 -24.77 -33.67 31.24
CA PRO A 48 -26.08 -33.15 30.85
C PRO A 48 -27.07 -34.31 30.67
N TYR A 49 -28.27 -34.19 31.24
CA TYR A 49 -29.30 -35.20 31.06
C TYR A 49 -29.72 -35.32 29.58
N HIS A 50 -29.32 -36.42 28.93
CA HIS A 50 -29.64 -36.69 27.53
C HIS A 50 -30.91 -37.55 27.44
N ASN A 51 -32.00 -36.96 26.93
CA ASN A 51 -33.16 -37.75 26.51
C ASN A 51 -32.81 -38.38 25.16
N GLU A 52 -32.58 -39.70 25.10
CA GLU A 52 -32.16 -40.45 23.89
C GLU A 52 -33.14 -40.40 22.69
N LYS A 53 -34.17 -39.56 22.74
CA LYS A 53 -35.11 -39.30 21.63
C LYS A 53 -34.84 -38.00 20.88
N ARG A 54 -33.73 -37.29 21.13
CA ARG A 54 -33.35 -36.09 20.36
C ARG A 54 -32.08 -36.35 19.54
N ASN A 55 -32.33 -36.60 18.26
CA ASN A 55 -31.39 -36.74 17.14
C ASN A 55 -30.05 -36.01 17.33
N ALA A 56 -28.97 -36.74 17.04
CA ALA A 56 -27.56 -36.37 17.13
C ALA A 56 -27.12 -35.25 16.15
N SER A 57 -27.75 -34.08 16.19
CA SER A 57 -27.30 -32.89 15.45
C SER A 57 -27.70 -31.57 16.14
N ALA A 58 -27.63 -31.54 17.47
CA ALA A 58 -27.85 -30.31 18.25
C ALA A 58 -26.75 -30.17 19.29
N SER A 59 -25.51 -30.00 18.81
CA SER A 59 -24.43 -29.48 19.64
C SER A 59 -24.51 -27.95 19.62
N LEU A 60 -24.64 -27.36 20.82
CA LEU A 60 -24.44 -25.95 21.19
C LEU A 60 -25.58 -24.90 21.11
N ALA A 61 -26.85 -25.27 20.91
CA ALA A 61 -27.94 -24.29 21.02
C ALA A 61 -29.13 -24.85 21.82
N ASN A 62 -29.14 -24.71 23.15
CA ASN A 62 -30.34 -25.03 23.92
C ASN A 62 -30.46 -24.21 25.21
N GLY A 63 -31.51 -23.37 25.26
CA GLY A 63 -31.95 -22.58 26.42
C GLY A 63 -31.93 -21.09 26.06
N ILE A 64 -32.96 -20.51 25.44
CA ILE A 64 -34.26 -20.09 26.01
C ILE A 64 -35.25 -19.87 24.83
N GLY A 65 -36.53 -20.26 24.95
CA GLY A 65 -37.61 -19.71 24.09
C GLY A 65 -37.87 -20.32 22.70
N ARG A 66 -38.14 -21.63 22.62
CA ARG A 66 -38.71 -22.25 21.40
C ARG A 66 -40.21 -21.94 21.30
N CYS A 67 -40.58 -20.85 20.63
CA CYS A 67 -41.74 -20.77 19.72
C CYS A 67 -41.94 -19.41 19.02
N SER A 68 -41.13 -18.37 19.27
CA SER A 68 -41.14 -17.12 18.47
C SER A 68 -39.76 -16.60 18.06
N ILE A 69 -38.70 -16.99 18.78
CA ILE A 69 -37.33 -16.46 18.57
C ILE A 69 -36.64 -17.10 17.36
N SER A 70 -36.95 -18.37 17.05
CA SER A 70 -36.32 -19.10 15.95
C SER A 70 -36.53 -18.43 14.58
N SER A 71 -37.70 -17.85 14.34
CA SER A 71 -37.96 -17.09 13.11
C SER A 71 -37.19 -15.77 13.04
N GLU A 72 -37.06 -15.03 14.15
CA GLU A 72 -36.28 -13.79 14.18
C GLU A 72 -34.78 -14.06 14.06
N SER A 73 -34.25 -15.06 14.77
CA SER A 73 -32.84 -15.46 14.66
C SER A 73 -32.48 -15.99 13.27
N ASP A 74 -33.39 -16.72 12.60
CA ASP A 74 -33.18 -17.17 11.22
C ASP A 74 -33.22 -15.99 10.22
N LEU A 75 -34.07 -14.99 10.46
CA LEU A 75 -34.10 -13.75 9.69
C LEU A 75 -32.82 -12.92 9.90
N GLU A 76 -32.36 -12.78 11.14
CA GLU A 76 -31.10 -12.10 11.47
C GLU A 76 -29.91 -12.81 10.84
N LEU A 77 -29.82 -14.14 10.93
CA LEU A 77 -28.76 -14.92 10.29
C LEU A 77 -28.78 -14.77 8.76
N ASN A 78 -29.96 -14.74 8.15
CA ASN A 78 -30.09 -14.50 6.71
C ASN A 78 -29.67 -13.07 6.33
N SER A 79 -30.03 -12.07 7.14
CA SER A 79 -29.61 -10.69 6.94
C SER A 79 -28.08 -10.53 7.07
N LEU A 80 -27.48 -11.18 8.08
CA LEU A 80 -26.03 -11.21 8.29
C LEU A 80 -25.31 -11.95 7.16
N ARG A 81 -25.89 -13.04 6.64
CA ARG A 81 -25.35 -13.73 5.47
C ARG A 81 -25.40 -12.85 4.22
N GLN A 82 -26.46 -12.07 4.06
CA GLN A 82 -26.59 -11.14 2.94
C GLN A 82 -25.58 -9.99 3.05
N THR A 83 -25.42 -9.38 4.22
CA THR A 83 -24.42 -8.33 4.44
C THR A 83 -23.00 -8.86 4.28
N ALA A 84 -22.70 -10.06 4.77
CA ALA A 84 -21.40 -10.70 4.56
C ALA A 84 -21.10 -10.96 3.07
N LYS A 85 -22.10 -11.38 2.28
CA LYS A 85 -21.96 -11.52 0.82
C LYS A 85 -21.71 -10.18 0.14
N GLN A 86 -22.44 -9.14 0.54
CA GLN A 86 -22.25 -7.79 0.02
C GLN A 86 -20.85 -7.26 0.33
N LEU A 87 -20.43 -7.32 1.60
CA LEU A 87 -19.10 -6.90 2.05
C LEU A 87 -17.99 -7.65 1.33
N LYS A 88 -18.17 -8.94 1.04
CA LYS A 88 -17.21 -9.71 0.25
C LYS A 88 -17.12 -9.17 -1.19
N GLY A 89 -18.25 -8.85 -1.81
CA GLY A 89 -18.29 -8.23 -3.14
C GLY A 89 -17.58 -6.88 -3.16
N ASP A 90 -17.89 -6.03 -2.18
CA ASP A 90 -17.28 -4.69 -2.04
C ASP A 90 -15.77 -4.80 -1.80
N ASN A 91 -15.32 -5.76 -0.98
CA ASN A 91 -13.90 -5.98 -0.72
C ASN A 91 -13.15 -6.41 -2.00
N GLU A 92 -13.74 -7.32 -2.80
CA GLU A 92 -13.15 -7.72 -4.09
C GLU A 92 -13.16 -6.58 -5.12
N GLU A 93 -14.17 -5.70 -5.10
CA GLU A 93 -14.15 -4.48 -5.89
C GLU A 93 -13.06 -3.50 -5.43
N LEU A 94 -12.94 -3.26 -4.13
CA LEU A 94 -11.90 -2.40 -3.56
C LEU A 94 -10.50 -2.93 -3.90
N LYS A 95 -10.27 -4.24 -3.81
CA LYS A 95 -9.01 -4.87 -4.23
C LYS A 95 -8.73 -4.62 -5.72
N ARG A 96 -9.74 -4.75 -6.59
CA ARG A 96 -9.60 -4.46 -8.03
C ARG A 96 -9.27 -2.99 -8.28
N ARG A 97 -9.96 -2.07 -7.59
CA ARG A 97 -9.70 -0.63 -7.67
C ARG A 97 -8.30 -0.28 -7.18
N LEU A 98 -7.87 -0.87 -6.07
CA LEU A 98 -6.53 -0.67 -5.51
C LEU A 98 -5.44 -1.14 -6.47
N ALA A 99 -5.58 -2.34 -7.05
CA ALA A 99 -4.64 -2.85 -8.05
C ALA A 99 -4.58 -1.95 -9.31
N ALA A 100 -5.70 -1.35 -9.72
CA ALA A 100 -5.72 -0.40 -10.83
C ALA A 100 -4.99 0.92 -10.46
N LEU A 101 -5.19 1.43 -9.25
CA LEU A 101 -4.50 2.62 -8.75
C LEU A 101 -2.99 2.39 -8.59
N GLU A 102 -2.57 1.21 -8.14
CA GLU A 102 -1.16 0.85 -8.05
C GLU A 102 -0.49 0.87 -9.43
N LYS A 103 -1.12 0.26 -10.44
CA LYS A 103 -0.62 0.31 -11.83
C LYS A 103 -0.51 1.73 -12.36
N LEU A 104 -1.54 2.56 -12.12
CA LEU A 104 -1.52 3.97 -12.52
C LEU A 104 -0.44 4.76 -11.78
N SER A 105 -0.22 4.48 -10.50
CA SER A 105 0.83 5.09 -9.69
C SER A 105 2.22 4.73 -10.21
N GLU A 106 2.44 3.46 -10.56
CA GLU A 106 3.68 2.99 -11.17
C GLU A 106 3.93 3.65 -12.53
N GLU A 107 2.90 3.72 -13.38
CA GLU A 107 2.98 4.41 -14.67
C GLU A 107 3.27 5.90 -14.51
N ASN A 108 2.61 6.58 -13.57
CA ASN A 108 2.86 7.99 -13.26
C ASN A 108 4.31 8.22 -12.79
N SER A 109 4.81 7.33 -11.93
CA SER A 109 6.20 7.38 -11.44
C SER A 109 7.21 7.16 -12.58
N ARG A 110 6.90 6.26 -13.53
CA ARG A 110 7.71 6.06 -14.73
C ARG A 110 7.70 7.28 -15.65
N LEU A 111 6.53 7.86 -15.89
CA LEU A 111 6.37 9.08 -16.70
C LEU A 111 7.13 10.26 -16.08
N ARG A 112 7.07 10.44 -14.77
CA ARG A 112 7.83 11.49 -14.06
C ARG A 112 9.33 11.34 -14.24
N ARG A 113 9.87 10.11 -14.15
CA ARG A 113 11.29 9.84 -14.40
C ARG A 113 11.68 10.19 -15.84
N SER A 114 10.91 9.72 -16.81
CA SER A 114 11.15 10.03 -18.23
C SER A 114 11.09 11.54 -18.51
N HIS A 115 10.14 12.25 -17.89
CA HIS A 115 10.07 13.71 -18.00
C HIS A 115 11.30 14.40 -17.40
N GLN A 116 11.78 13.95 -16.24
CA GLN A 116 13.00 14.49 -15.64
C GLN A 116 14.24 14.26 -16.52
N GLU A 117 14.39 13.06 -17.07
CA GLU A 117 15.47 12.74 -18.03
C GLU A 117 15.40 13.64 -19.27
N LEU A 118 14.20 13.88 -19.80
CA LEU A 118 13.97 14.75 -20.95
C LEU A 118 14.35 16.20 -20.64
N GLU A 119 14.01 16.72 -19.46
CA GLU A 119 14.39 18.07 -19.04
C GLU A 119 15.90 18.21 -18.86
N ILE A 120 16.58 17.20 -18.32
CA ILE A 120 18.05 17.16 -18.25
C ILE A 120 18.65 17.18 -19.67
N LEU A 121 18.11 16.38 -20.58
CA LEU A 121 18.58 16.32 -21.96
C LEU A 121 18.37 17.65 -22.69
N LYS A 122 17.22 18.31 -22.51
CA LYS A 122 16.97 19.66 -23.03
C LYS A 122 17.95 20.67 -22.48
N SER A 123 18.22 20.64 -21.17
CA SER A 123 19.21 21.53 -20.56
C SER A 123 20.61 21.30 -21.15
N SER A 124 21.00 20.04 -21.34
CA SER A 124 22.27 19.67 -21.97
C SER A 124 22.34 20.14 -23.43
N LEU A 125 21.26 19.97 -24.19
CA LEU A 125 21.13 20.45 -25.56
C LEU A 125 21.28 21.97 -25.64
N ASN A 126 20.57 22.72 -24.79
CA ASN A 126 20.66 24.17 -24.76
C ASN A 126 22.09 24.64 -24.42
N ALA A 127 22.73 24.02 -23.42
CA ALA A 127 24.12 24.33 -23.07
C ALA A 127 25.09 24.07 -24.24
N ALA A 128 24.90 22.98 -24.98
CA ALA A 128 25.69 22.69 -26.17
C ALA A 128 25.42 23.70 -27.30
N GLN A 129 24.17 24.14 -27.50
CA GLN A 129 23.80 25.16 -28.48
C GLN A 129 24.41 26.52 -28.14
N ASP A 130 24.41 26.90 -26.87
CA ASP A 130 25.05 28.12 -26.38
C ASP A 130 26.56 28.09 -26.61
N TYR A 131 27.19 26.96 -26.28
CA TYR A 131 28.62 26.75 -26.52
C TYR A 131 29.00 26.83 -28.01
N ILE A 132 28.21 26.20 -28.89
CA ILE A 132 28.40 26.31 -30.35
C ILE A 132 28.27 27.76 -30.81
N SER A 133 27.29 28.49 -30.28
CA SER A 133 27.07 29.90 -30.62
C SER A 133 28.23 30.79 -30.17
N GLU A 134 28.79 30.52 -28.99
CA GLU A 134 29.99 31.20 -28.49
C GLU A 134 31.21 30.90 -29.36
N LEU A 135 31.46 29.62 -29.67
CA LEU A 135 32.56 29.20 -30.54
C LEU A 135 32.44 29.82 -31.95
N HIS A 136 31.22 29.95 -32.46
CA HIS A 136 30.98 30.62 -33.74
C HIS A 136 31.35 32.11 -33.69
N LYS A 137 31.01 32.81 -32.60
CA LYS A 137 31.40 34.21 -32.39
C LYS A 137 32.92 34.35 -32.29
N GLU A 138 33.59 33.49 -31.53
CA GLU A 138 35.04 33.51 -31.40
C GLU A 138 35.74 33.24 -32.74
N LYS A 139 35.28 32.21 -33.47
CA LYS A 139 35.79 31.92 -34.82
C LYS A 139 35.65 33.13 -35.73
N GLN A 140 34.52 33.82 -35.69
CA GLN A 140 34.29 35.00 -36.52
C GLN A 140 35.24 36.15 -36.13
N ALA A 141 35.42 36.41 -34.83
CA ALA A 141 36.39 37.39 -34.36
C ALA A 141 37.82 37.06 -34.79
N LEU A 142 38.23 35.79 -34.71
CA LEU A 142 39.54 35.34 -35.19
C LEU A 142 39.68 35.49 -36.71
N GLN A 143 38.64 35.20 -37.49
CA GLN A 143 38.65 35.43 -38.93
C GLN A 143 38.79 36.91 -39.26
N ASP A 144 38.10 37.80 -38.55
CA ASP A 144 38.20 39.24 -38.74
C ASP A 144 39.61 39.75 -38.42
N THR A 145 40.20 39.31 -37.30
CA THR A 145 41.58 39.68 -36.95
C THR A 145 42.59 39.16 -37.97
N ALA A 146 42.45 37.93 -38.45
CA ALA A 146 43.31 37.37 -39.49
C ALA A 146 43.20 38.16 -40.80
N ALA A 147 41.98 38.56 -41.20
CA ALA A 147 41.77 39.41 -42.37
C ALA A 147 42.40 40.79 -42.22
N MET A 148 42.31 41.41 -41.02
CA MET A 148 43.00 42.67 -40.72
C MET A 148 44.52 42.53 -40.82
N LEU A 149 45.10 41.48 -40.24
CA LEU A 149 46.54 41.21 -40.29
C LEU A 149 47.01 40.94 -41.73
N GLN A 150 46.27 40.16 -42.51
CA GLN A 150 46.56 39.97 -43.94
C GLN A 150 46.56 41.29 -44.71
N LYS A 151 45.57 42.16 -44.47
CA LYS A 151 45.51 43.49 -45.10
C LYS A 151 46.68 44.38 -44.71
N GLN A 152 47.15 44.30 -43.45
CA GLN A 152 48.35 45.01 -43.01
C GLN A 152 49.62 44.47 -43.68
N LEU A 153 49.77 43.15 -43.79
CA LEU A 153 50.88 42.50 -44.50
C LEU A 153 50.92 42.87 -45.99
N SER A 154 49.76 42.89 -46.67
CA SER A 154 49.68 43.33 -48.07
C SER A 154 50.14 44.79 -48.23
N LYS A 155 49.67 45.70 -47.37
CA LYS A 155 50.12 47.10 -47.36
C LYS A 155 51.62 47.24 -47.09
N ALA A 156 52.15 46.48 -46.12
CA ALA A 156 53.58 46.50 -45.80
C ALA A 156 54.41 45.99 -46.99
N ASN A 157 53.98 44.93 -47.67
CA ASN A 157 54.65 44.39 -48.85
C ASN A 157 54.64 45.37 -50.03
N GLU A 158 53.53 46.08 -50.26
CA GLU A 158 53.44 47.16 -51.26
C GLU A 158 54.40 48.32 -50.96
N SER A 159 54.54 48.70 -49.67
CA SER A 159 55.50 49.72 -49.24
C SER A 159 56.97 49.27 -49.36
N ALA A 160 57.25 47.99 -49.16
CA ALA A 160 58.59 47.41 -49.30
C ALA A 160 59.00 47.25 -50.78
N ASN A 161 58.06 46.93 -51.67
CA ASN A 161 58.30 46.85 -53.11
C ASN A 161 58.54 48.23 -53.75
N THR A 162 57.90 49.28 -53.23
CA THR A 162 58.12 50.67 -53.68
C THR A 162 59.41 51.28 -53.12
N SER A 163 59.90 50.79 -51.97
CA SER A 163 61.14 51.26 -51.34
C SER A 163 62.39 50.49 -51.75
N ARG A 164 62.30 49.52 -52.68
CA ARG A 164 63.47 48.79 -53.21
C ARG A 164 64.26 49.73 -54.14
N PRO A 165 65.47 50.20 -53.76
CA PRO A 165 66.25 51.06 -54.63
C PRO A 165 66.75 50.21 -55.81
N SER A 166 66.36 50.54 -57.03
CA SER A 166 66.91 49.90 -58.24
C SER A 166 68.31 50.45 -58.50
N TRP A 167 69.33 49.72 -58.05
CA TRP A 167 70.70 49.98 -58.48
C TRP A 167 70.89 49.37 -59.87
N SER A 168 70.41 50.09 -60.90
CA SER A 168 70.76 49.79 -62.29
C SER A 168 72.20 50.22 -62.55
N ILE A 169 73.10 49.25 -62.49
CA ILE A 169 74.48 49.37 -62.97
C ILE A 169 74.45 49.46 -64.51
N LYS A 170 74.76 50.64 -65.04
CA LYS A 170 75.04 50.86 -66.47
C LYS A 170 76.48 50.42 -66.75
N ARG A 171 76.65 49.53 -67.73
CA ARG A 171 77.93 49.19 -68.33
C ARG A 171 77.93 49.67 -69.78
#